data_AF-K1U1E1-F1
#
_entry.id   AF-K1U1E1-F1
#
_cell.length_a   1.000
_cell.length_b   1.000
_cell.length_c   1.000
_cell.angle_alpha   90.00
_cell.angle_beta   90.00
_cell.angle_gamma   90.00
#
_symmetry.space_group_name_H-M   'P 1'
#
loop_
_entity.id
_entity.type
_entity.pdbx_description
1 polymer ?
#
loop_
_entity_poly.entity_id
_entity_poly.type
_entity_poly.pdbx_seq_one_letter_code
_entity_poly.pdbx_strand_id
1 'polypeptide(L)'
;MKAEEIVNNIDCVLLTHLHLDHIDNTAYKLLNKKVHIFVQDEQDRNTVKSHGFTNVEIIGEDSRFGDIRLSKTESRHGHWWMLPLAGHTCGYVLRHEAEPVCYLAGDTIWYSGIRRNIDRWHPQVIIVNAGGNKFYIGGHVIMHIPDVIKSMDYAPWATFVATHLEGVNLQSSHPCCHERRSLEVSARQTAF
;
A
#
# COMPACT_ATOMS: atom_id res chain seq x y z
N MET A 1 -0.36 21.96 5.41
CA MET A 1 -0.25 22.08 3.95
C MET A 1 -1.62 21.82 3.35
N LYS A 2 -1.99 22.57 2.32
CA LYS A 2 -3.26 22.33 1.60
C LYS A 2 -3.07 21.20 0.58
N ALA A 3 -4.15 20.52 0.19
CA ALA A 3 -4.08 19.42 -0.77
C ALA A 3 -3.49 19.87 -2.11
N GLU A 4 -3.82 21.09 -2.55
CA GLU A 4 -3.31 21.72 -3.76
C GLU A 4 -1.78 21.89 -3.74
N GLU A 5 -1.21 22.21 -2.57
CA GLU A 5 0.24 22.38 -2.42
C GLU A 5 0.97 21.03 -2.53
N ILE A 6 0.35 19.95 -2.01
CA ILE A 6 0.91 18.60 -2.03
C ILE A 6 0.98 18.08 -3.48
N VAL A 7 -0.07 18.29 -4.28
CA VAL A 7 -0.15 17.72 -5.63
C VAL A 7 0.71 18.44 -6.68
N ASN A 8 1.17 19.65 -6.39
CA ASN A 8 1.88 20.48 -7.38
C ASN A 8 3.26 19.94 -7.78
N ASN A 9 3.92 19.16 -6.92
CA ASN A 9 5.28 18.65 -7.13
C ASN A 9 5.33 17.12 -7.18
N ILE A 10 4.28 16.49 -7.69
CA ILE A 10 4.23 15.04 -7.88
C ILE A 10 4.71 14.69 -9.28
N ASP A 11 5.80 13.94 -9.38
CA ASP A 11 6.32 13.43 -10.65
C ASP A 11 5.58 12.17 -11.14
N CYS A 12 5.18 11.32 -10.19
CA CYS A 12 4.52 10.05 -10.46
C CYS A 12 3.56 9.64 -9.33
N VAL A 13 2.50 8.91 -9.70
CA VAL A 13 1.53 8.31 -8.76
C VAL A 13 1.57 6.79 -8.90
N LEU A 14 1.70 6.08 -7.77
CA LEU A 14 1.53 4.64 -7.69
C LEU A 14 0.15 4.34 -7.09
N LEU A 15 -0.78 3.83 -7.90
CA LEU A 15 -2.16 3.57 -7.49
C LEU A 15 -2.40 2.07 -7.33
N THR A 16 -2.44 1.62 -6.08
CA THR A 16 -2.58 0.18 -5.73
C THR A 16 -3.92 -0.41 -6.14
N HIS A 17 -5.00 0.37 -6.02
CA HIS A 17 -6.38 0.03 -6.41
C HIS A 17 -7.29 1.26 -6.29
N LEU A 18 -8.57 1.10 -6.64
CA LEU A 18 -9.56 2.18 -6.76
C LEU A 18 -10.48 2.38 -5.55
N HIS A 19 -10.14 1.86 -4.38
CA HIS A 19 -10.94 2.19 -3.20
C HIS A 19 -10.82 3.67 -2.84
N LEU A 20 -11.92 4.21 -2.28
CA LEU A 20 -12.09 5.64 -2.06
C LEU A 20 -11.02 6.23 -1.12
N ASP A 21 -10.51 5.44 -0.19
CA ASP A 21 -9.46 5.81 0.75
C ASP A 21 -8.05 5.83 0.14
N HIS A 22 -7.90 5.33 -1.10
CA HIS A 22 -6.66 5.38 -1.88
C HIS A 22 -6.73 6.38 -3.03
N ILE A 23 -7.93 6.59 -3.61
CA ILE A 23 -8.19 7.64 -4.60
C ILE A 23 -9.64 8.12 -4.55
N ASP A 24 -9.82 9.43 -4.37
CA ASP A 24 -11.13 10.05 -4.25
C ASP A 24 -11.39 11.10 -5.34
N ASN A 25 -12.60 11.67 -5.32
CA ASN A 25 -12.99 12.73 -6.24
C ASN A 25 -12.11 13.98 -6.12
N THR A 26 -11.54 14.23 -4.95
CA THR A 26 -10.62 15.35 -4.72
C THR A 26 -9.31 15.11 -5.45
N ALA A 27 -8.70 13.93 -5.29
CA ALA A 27 -7.50 13.52 -6.01
C ALA A 27 -7.72 13.57 -7.53
N TYR A 28 -8.85 13.05 -8.02
CA TYR A 28 -9.17 13.14 -9.44
C TYR A 28 -9.30 14.58 -9.93
N LYS A 29 -9.77 15.53 -9.12
CA LYS A 29 -9.89 16.94 -9.53
C LYS A 29 -8.55 17.69 -9.48
N LEU A 30 -7.74 17.41 -8.45
CA LEU A 30 -6.54 18.19 -8.15
C LEU A 30 -5.28 17.68 -8.86
N LEU A 31 -5.14 16.37 -9.07
CA LEU A 31 -3.97 15.82 -9.74
C LEU A 31 -3.88 16.31 -11.19
N ASN A 32 -2.66 16.64 -11.60
CA ASN A 32 -2.35 17.01 -12.99
C ASN A 32 -2.73 15.85 -13.93
N LYS A 33 -3.56 16.12 -14.94
CA LYS A 33 -4.04 15.12 -15.92
C LYS A 33 -2.95 14.49 -16.80
N LYS A 34 -1.74 15.03 -16.74
CA LYS A 34 -0.55 14.54 -17.45
C LYS A 34 0.45 13.81 -16.53
N VAL A 35 0.22 13.79 -15.21
CA VAL A 35 1.10 13.05 -14.28
C VAL A 35 1.16 11.57 -14.68
N HIS A 36 2.33 10.95 -14.56
CA HIS A 36 2.48 9.53 -14.85
C HIS A 36 1.84 8.72 -13.72
N ILE A 37 0.83 7.90 -14.02
CA ILE A 37 0.16 7.05 -13.04
C ILE A 37 0.39 5.58 -13.37
N PHE A 38 0.97 4.83 -12.44
CA PHE A 38 1.01 3.37 -12.50
C PHE A 38 -0.24 2.80 -11.81
N VAL A 39 -0.93 1.88 -12.49
CA VAL A 39 -2.12 1.19 -11.98
C VAL A 39 -1.94 -0.32 -12.02
N GLN A 40 -2.71 -1.06 -11.23
CA GLN A 40 -2.53 -2.51 -11.11
C GLN A 40 -2.93 -3.32 -12.35
N ASP A 41 -3.95 -2.89 -13.10
CA ASP A 41 -4.50 -3.64 -14.24
C ASP A 41 -5.28 -2.76 -15.23
N GLU A 42 -5.87 -3.43 -16.23
CA GLU A 42 -6.63 -2.79 -17.32
C GLU A 42 -7.93 -2.14 -16.85
N GLN A 43 -8.62 -2.72 -15.86
CA GLN A 43 -9.85 -2.16 -15.32
C GLN A 43 -9.55 -0.84 -14.62
N ASP A 44 -8.48 -0.82 -13.81
CA ASP A 44 -8.04 0.37 -13.11
C ASP A 44 -7.58 1.45 -14.09
N ARG A 45 -6.83 1.06 -15.13
CA ARG A 45 -6.42 1.99 -16.20
C ARG A 45 -7.60 2.67 -16.85
N ASN A 46 -8.63 1.90 -17.20
CA ASN A 46 -9.80 2.43 -17.89
C ASN A 46 -10.62 3.38 -17.00
N THR A 47 -10.74 3.06 -15.71
CA THR A 47 -11.38 3.97 -14.74
C THR A 47 -10.58 5.26 -14.56
N VAL A 48 -9.27 5.19 -14.39
CA VAL A 48 -8.45 6.40 -14.23
C VAL A 48 -8.48 7.25 -15.51
N LYS A 49 -8.43 6.63 -16.69
CA LYS A 49 -8.57 7.35 -17.98
C LYS A 49 -9.94 8.01 -18.16
N SER A 50 -11.03 7.40 -17.67
CA SER A 50 -12.37 8.01 -17.76
C SER A 50 -12.48 9.32 -16.95
N HIS A 51 -11.59 9.53 -15.97
CA HIS A 51 -11.43 10.78 -15.23
C HIS A 51 -10.51 11.81 -15.92
N GLY A 52 -10.12 11.56 -17.17
CA GLY A 52 -9.37 12.50 -18.02
C GLY A 52 -7.85 12.43 -17.90
N PHE A 53 -7.29 11.42 -17.22
CA PHE A 53 -5.85 11.20 -17.19
C PHE A 53 -5.35 10.59 -18.50
N THR A 54 -4.23 11.11 -18.99
CA THR A 54 -3.70 10.75 -20.32
C THR A 54 -2.48 9.84 -20.26
N ASN A 55 -1.74 9.88 -19.16
CA ASN A 55 -0.51 9.11 -18.97
C ASN A 55 -0.69 8.05 -17.87
N VAL A 56 -1.31 6.93 -18.23
CA VAL A 56 -1.65 5.84 -17.30
C VAL A 56 -1.06 4.54 -17.82
N GLU A 57 -0.13 3.97 -17.06
CA GLU A 57 0.61 2.74 -17.36
C GLU A 57 0.19 1.61 -16.41
N ILE A 58 0.05 0.39 -16.94
CA ILE A 58 -0.18 -0.80 -16.10
C ILE A 58 1.19 -1.27 -15.61
N ILE A 59 1.34 -1.42 -14.30
CA ILE A 59 2.61 -1.84 -13.71
C ILE A 59 2.98 -3.27 -14.12
N GLY A 60 4.20 -3.44 -14.64
CA GLY A 60 4.81 -4.73 -14.96
C GLY A 60 5.76 -5.24 -13.87
N GLU A 61 6.51 -6.31 -14.19
CA GLU A 61 7.56 -6.82 -13.29
C GLU A 61 8.83 -5.96 -13.28
N ASP A 62 9.12 -5.23 -14.36
CA ASP A 62 10.30 -4.35 -14.50
C ASP A 62 9.94 -3.01 -15.17
N SER A 63 8.76 -2.46 -14.83
CA SER A 63 8.41 -1.09 -15.24
C SER A 63 9.45 -0.09 -14.72
N ARG A 64 9.55 1.07 -15.37
CA ARG A 64 10.55 2.09 -15.03
C ARG A 64 9.93 3.47 -14.97
N PHE A 65 10.40 4.24 -14.01
CA PHE A 65 10.18 5.68 -13.95
C PHE A 65 11.53 6.37 -13.80
N GLY A 66 12.08 6.89 -14.91
CA GLY A 66 13.49 7.28 -14.97
C GLY A 66 14.40 6.09 -14.63
N ASP A 67 15.28 6.28 -13.65
CA ASP A 67 16.22 5.25 -13.19
C ASP A 67 15.63 4.32 -12.11
N ILE A 68 14.42 4.61 -11.61
CA ILE A 68 13.73 3.79 -10.62
C ILE A 68 13.07 2.60 -11.32
N ARG A 69 13.39 1.39 -10.87
CA ARG A 69 12.70 0.17 -11.29
C ARG A 69 11.53 -0.09 -10.36
N LEU A 70 10.37 -0.37 -10.96
CA LEU A 70 9.11 -0.61 -10.29
C LEU A 70 8.62 -2.02 -10.62
N SER A 71 8.16 -2.73 -9.61
CA SER A 71 7.65 -4.09 -9.76
C SER A 71 6.32 -4.24 -9.03
N LYS A 72 5.32 -4.80 -9.71
CA LYS A 72 4.07 -5.22 -9.07
C LYS A 72 4.34 -6.34 -8.08
N THR A 73 3.72 -6.30 -6.91
CA THR A 73 3.76 -7.41 -5.95
C THR A 73 2.38 -8.00 -5.71
N GLU A 74 2.36 -9.27 -5.34
CA GLU A 74 1.15 -9.95 -4.90
C GLU A 74 0.61 -9.31 -3.61
N SER A 75 -0.71 -9.19 -3.51
CA SER A 75 -1.41 -8.78 -2.31
C SER A 75 -2.72 -9.57 -2.18
N ARG A 76 -3.30 -9.55 -0.98
CA ARG A 76 -4.58 -10.20 -0.72
C ARG A 76 -5.39 -9.38 0.27
N HIS A 77 -6.41 -8.68 -0.22
CA HIS A 77 -7.30 -7.86 0.59
C HIS A 77 -8.31 -8.73 1.36
N GLY A 78 -7.84 -9.38 2.42
CA GLY A 78 -8.62 -10.30 3.25
C GLY A 78 -8.47 -11.78 2.90
N HIS A 79 -9.38 -12.60 3.43
CA HIS A 79 -9.34 -14.05 3.20
C HIS A 79 -9.85 -14.43 1.81
N TRP A 80 -9.45 -15.61 1.31
CA TRP A 80 -9.68 -16.03 -0.07
C TRP A 80 -11.16 -15.97 -0.50
N TRP A 81 -12.09 -16.29 0.39
CA TRP A 81 -13.52 -16.30 0.13
C TRP A 81 -14.15 -14.90 0.15
N MET A 82 -13.43 -13.89 0.64
CA MET A 82 -13.85 -12.49 0.69
C MET A 82 -13.35 -11.69 -0.51
N LEU A 83 -12.43 -12.23 -1.31
CA LEU A 83 -11.84 -11.52 -2.45
C LEU A 83 -12.87 -10.94 -3.43
N PRO A 84 -14.01 -11.61 -3.74
CA PRO A 84 -15.03 -11.00 -4.60
C PRO A 84 -15.66 -9.73 -4.00
N LEU A 85 -15.68 -9.59 -2.67
CA LEU A 85 -16.24 -8.44 -1.95
C LEU A 85 -15.20 -7.37 -1.67
N ALA A 86 -13.98 -7.79 -1.30
CA ALA A 86 -12.88 -6.92 -0.98
C ALA A 86 -12.23 -6.32 -2.23
N GLY A 87 -12.30 -7.01 -3.37
CA GLY A 87 -11.67 -6.54 -4.60
C GLY A 87 -10.19 -6.89 -4.68
N HIS A 88 -9.61 -6.55 -5.83
CA HIS A 88 -8.21 -6.79 -6.14
C HIS A 88 -7.37 -5.58 -5.77
N THR A 89 -6.22 -5.84 -5.17
CA THR A 89 -5.22 -4.84 -4.82
C THR A 89 -3.86 -5.29 -5.36
N CYS A 90 -2.87 -4.41 -5.28
CA CYS A 90 -1.48 -4.77 -5.43
C CYS A 90 -0.60 -4.02 -4.43
N GLY A 91 0.67 -4.43 -4.38
CA GLY A 91 1.74 -3.60 -3.82
C GLY A 91 2.79 -3.25 -4.87
N TYR A 92 3.78 -2.48 -4.45
CA TYR A 92 4.87 -2.00 -5.30
C TYR A 92 6.22 -2.23 -4.64
N VAL A 93 7.21 -2.63 -5.44
CA VAL A 93 8.62 -2.60 -5.04
C VAL A 93 9.35 -1.58 -5.87
N LEU A 94 10.05 -0.66 -5.20
CA LEU A 94 10.87 0.39 -5.78
C LEU A 94 12.33 0.03 -5.57
N ARG A 95 13.12 0.08 -6.65
CA ARG A 95 14.54 -0.26 -6.65
C ARG A 95 15.34 0.79 -7.43
N HIS A 96 16.46 1.21 -6.86
CA HIS A 96 17.45 2.06 -7.50
C HIS A 96 18.84 1.64 -7.03
N GLU A 97 19.89 1.84 -7.82
CA GLU A 97 21.24 1.31 -7.51
C GLU A 97 21.88 1.97 -6.29
N ALA A 98 21.50 3.22 -6.00
CA ALA A 98 22.04 4.01 -4.88
C ALA A 98 21.12 4.07 -3.65
N GLU A 99 19.94 3.43 -3.68
CA GLU A 99 18.92 3.57 -2.63
C GLU A 99 18.49 2.21 -2.08
N PRO A 100 18.00 2.14 -0.83
CA PRO A 100 17.42 0.92 -0.29
C PRO A 100 16.22 0.46 -1.13
N VAL A 101 16.07 -0.86 -1.28
CA VAL A 101 14.87 -1.45 -1.86
C VAL A 101 13.70 -1.20 -0.91
N CYS A 102 12.68 -0.52 -1.42
CA CYS A 102 11.48 -0.17 -0.68
C CYS A 102 10.31 -1.00 -1.18
N TYR A 103 9.63 -1.69 -0.27
CA TYR A 103 8.44 -2.48 -0.55
C TYR A 103 7.21 -1.82 0.08
N LEU A 104 6.29 -1.34 -0.76
CA LEU A 104 4.94 -0.93 -0.37
C LEU A 104 3.99 -2.13 -0.48
N ALA A 105 3.56 -2.68 0.65
CA ALA A 105 2.72 -3.87 0.67
C ALA A 105 1.29 -3.62 0.13
N GLY A 106 0.81 -2.39 0.24
CA GLY A 106 -0.56 -2.02 -0.09
C GLY A 106 -1.59 -2.64 0.86
N ASP A 107 -2.83 -2.71 0.38
CA ASP A 107 -3.96 -3.25 1.13
C ASP A 107 -3.96 -4.78 1.09
N THR A 108 -3.34 -5.37 2.12
CA THR A 108 -3.17 -6.83 2.21
C THR A 108 -3.14 -7.32 3.64
N ILE A 109 -3.58 -8.57 3.86
CA ILE A 109 -3.29 -9.30 5.10
C ILE A 109 -1.96 -10.06 5.00
N TRP A 110 -1.44 -10.56 6.12
CA TRP A 110 -0.29 -11.48 6.10
C TRP A 110 -0.67 -12.84 5.49
N TYR A 111 0.09 -13.27 4.48
CA TYR A 111 -0.04 -14.60 3.86
C TYR A 111 1.24 -14.99 3.11
N SER A 112 1.22 -16.13 2.41
CA SER A 112 2.39 -16.64 1.67
C SER A 112 2.88 -15.71 0.55
N GLY A 113 2.02 -14.87 -0.04
CA GLY A 113 2.45 -13.90 -1.05
C GLY A 113 3.36 -12.81 -0.48
N ILE A 114 3.09 -12.34 0.75
CA ILE A 114 3.97 -11.36 1.42
C ILE A 114 5.34 -11.97 1.67
N ARG A 115 5.40 -13.23 2.13
CA ARG A 115 6.67 -13.94 2.28
C ARG A 115 7.43 -14.05 0.96
N ARG A 116 6.76 -14.45 -0.13
CA ARG A 116 7.37 -14.48 -1.47
C ARG A 116 7.89 -13.11 -1.92
N ASN A 117 7.16 -12.03 -1.65
CA ASN A 117 7.62 -10.68 -1.99
C ASN A 117 8.88 -10.30 -1.18
N ILE A 118 8.89 -10.59 0.13
CA ILE A 118 10.04 -10.33 1.00
C ILE A 118 11.24 -11.17 0.55
N ASP A 119 11.07 -12.46 0.29
CA ASP A 119 12.15 -13.37 -0.13
C ASP A 119 12.70 -12.97 -1.51
N ARG A 120 11.82 -12.60 -2.46
CA ARG A 120 12.21 -12.24 -3.84
C ARG A 120 13.00 -10.94 -3.87
N TRP A 121 12.58 -9.94 -3.09
CA TRP A 121 13.10 -8.58 -3.21
C TRP A 121 14.06 -8.17 -2.09
N HIS A 122 14.07 -8.91 -0.98
CA HIS A 122 14.88 -8.65 0.21
C HIS A 122 14.94 -7.16 0.61
N PRO A 123 13.76 -6.50 0.79
CA PRO A 123 13.68 -5.06 0.99
C PRO A 123 14.34 -4.62 2.30
N GLN A 124 14.95 -3.44 2.29
CA GLN A 124 15.46 -2.78 3.50
C GLN A 124 14.40 -1.90 4.16
N VAL A 125 13.39 -1.45 3.41
CA VAL A 125 12.24 -0.70 3.93
C VAL A 125 10.94 -1.38 3.50
N ILE A 126 10.05 -1.65 4.45
CA ILE A 126 8.74 -2.24 4.19
C ILE A 126 7.66 -1.31 4.75
N ILE A 127 6.80 -0.79 3.87
CA ILE A 127 5.66 0.06 4.22
C ILE A 127 4.41 -0.83 4.24
N VAL A 128 3.72 -0.87 5.38
CA VAL A 128 2.54 -1.70 5.60
C VAL A 128 1.33 -0.87 6.00
N ASN A 129 0.18 -1.14 5.39
CA ASN A 129 -1.10 -0.59 5.83
C ASN A 129 -1.58 -1.38 7.05
N ALA A 130 -1.39 -0.78 8.23
CA ALA A 130 -1.48 -1.43 9.54
C ALA A 130 -2.75 -1.07 10.33
N GLY A 131 -3.77 -0.51 9.67
CA GLY A 131 -5.01 -0.07 10.30
C GLY A 131 -5.90 -1.19 10.86
N GLY A 132 -5.63 -2.45 10.53
CA GLY A 132 -6.41 -3.59 11.01
C GLY A 132 -7.86 -3.58 10.56
N ASN A 133 -8.18 -2.89 9.47
CA ASN A 133 -9.54 -2.71 8.98
C ASN A 133 -10.16 -4.08 8.66
N LYS A 134 -11.44 -4.25 8.97
CA LYS A 134 -12.14 -5.54 8.88
C LYS A 134 -13.60 -5.36 8.47
N PHE A 135 -14.15 -6.37 7.81
CA PHE A 135 -15.59 -6.52 7.70
C PHE A 135 -16.16 -7.17 8.95
N TYR A 136 -17.43 -6.87 9.26
CA TYR A 136 -18.15 -7.51 10.37
C TYR A 136 -18.19 -9.04 10.19
N ILE A 137 -18.41 -9.49 8.96
CA ILE A 137 -18.31 -10.89 8.56
C ILE A 137 -17.07 -11.02 7.66
N GLY A 138 -16.13 -11.86 8.09
CA GLY A 138 -14.93 -12.20 7.33
C GLY A 138 -13.61 -11.69 7.88
N GLY A 139 -13.64 -10.75 8.82
CA GLY A 139 -12.43 -10.34 9.53
C GLY A 139 -11.58 -9.38 8.70
N HIS A 140 -10.27 -9.38 8.97
CA HIS A 140 -9.36 -8.35 8.51
C HIS A 140 -9.16 -8.37 7.00
N VAL A 141 -9.13 -7.18 6.40
CA VAL A 141 -8.86 -6.97 4.97
C VAL A 141 -7.46 -6.38 4.73
N ILE A 142 -6.87 -5.76 5.75
CA ILE A 142 -5.47 -5.32 5.78
C ILE A 142 -4.76 -5.81 7.04
N MET A 143 -3.46 -5.56 7.16
CA MET A 143 -2.68 -6.02 8.31
C MET A 143 -3.19 -5.38 9.60
N HIS A 144 -3.39 -6.23 10.62
CA HIS A 144 -3.56 -5.86 12.01
C HIS A 144 -2.26 -6.12 12.78
N ILE A 145 -2.15 -5.71 14.04
CA ILE A 145 -0.89 -5.80 14.82
C ILE A 145 -0.20 -7.17 14.74
N PRO A 146 -0.88 -8.31 14.99
CA PRO A 146 -0.29 -9.64 14.82
C PRO A 146 0.31 -9.93 13.44
N ASP A 147 -0.27 -9.40 12.36
CA ASP A 147 0.27 -9.56 11.01
C ASP A 147 1.53 -8.71 10.80
N VAL A 148 1.54 -7.50 11.37
CA VAL A 148 2.73 -6.63 11.35
C VAL A 148 3.88 -7.28 12.13
N ILE A 149 3.61 -7.80 13.33
CA ILE A 149 4.62 -8.50 14.14
C ILE A 149 5.18 -9.71 13.37
N LYS A 150 4.32 -10.55 12.78
CA LYS A 150 4.78 -11.68 11.95
C LYS A 150 5.65 -11.22 10.78
N SER A 151 5.32 -10.08 10.18
CA SER A 151 6.11 -9.51 9.08
C SER A 151 7.48 -9.06 9.57
N MET A 152 7.54 -8.39 10.72
CA MET A 152 8.78 -7.96 11.36
C MET A 152 9.66 -9.14 11.77
N ASP A 153 9.07 -10.18 12.37
CA ASP A 153 9.78 -11.40 12.74
C ASP A 153 10.34 -12.13 11.51
N TYR A 154 9.64 -12.07 10.37
CA TYR A 154 10.07 -12.70 9.13
C TYR A 154 11.16 -11.91 8.40
N ALA A 155 11.15 -10.58 8.53
CA ALA A 155 12.13 -9.67 7.92
C ALA A 155 12.84 -8.80 8.98
N PRO A 156 13.58 -9.39 9.93
CA PRO A 156 14.16 -8.66 11.06
C PRO A 156 15.25 -7.65 10.64
N TRP A 157 15.74 -7.73 9.39
CA TRP A 157 16.69 -6.78 8.82
C TRP A 157 16.03 -5.51 8.28
N ALA A 158 14.71 -5.52 8.04
CA ALA A 158 14.02 -4.44 7.37
C ALA A 158 13.48 -3.41 8.37
N THR A 159 13.50 -2.14 7.97
CA THR A 159 12.79 -1.07 8.67
C THR A 159 11.32 -1.08 8.25
N PHE A 160 10.41 -1.22 9.22
CA PHE A 160 8.97 -1.19 8.97
C PHE A 160 8.40 0.21 9.19
N VAL A 161 7.58 0.67 8.25
CA VAL A 161 6.80 1.91 8.35
C VAL A 161 5.32 1.54 8.35
N ALA A 162 4.66 1.76 9.49
CA ALA A 162 3.22 1.54 9.62
C ALA A 162 2.44 2.76 9.12
N THR A 163 1.53 2.53 8.17
CA THR A 163 0.64 3.54 7.56
C THR A 163 -0.81 3.10 7.67
N HIS A 164 -1.73 3.88 7.08
CA HIS A 164 -3.18 3.59 7.08
C HIS A 164 -3.76 3.47 8.50
N LEU A 165 -3.25 4.30 9.41
CA LEU A 165 -3.74 4.42 10.78
C LEU A 165 -4.65 5.65 10.86
N GLU A 166 -5.84 5.49 11.43
CA GLU A 166 -6.75 6.61 11.79
C GLU A 166 -7.16 7.53 10.62
N GLY A 167 -6.96 7.10 9.37
CA GLY A 167 -7.31 7.87 8.17
C GLY A 167 -8.75 7.64 7.71
N VAL A 168 -9.31 6.46 7.96
CA VAL A 168 -10.69 6.11 7.61
C VAL A 168 -11.37 5.29 8.69
N ASN A 169 -12.64 5.58 8.93
CA ASN A 169 -13.48 4.76 9.78
C ASN A 169 -14.10 3.62 8.94
N LEU A 170 -13.35 2.55 8.71
CA LEU A 170 -13.95 1.30 8.27
C LEU A 170 -14.63 0.68 9.49
N GLN A 171 -15.96 0.78 9.56
CA GLN A 171 -16.84 0.39 10.68
C GLN A 171 -16.22 -0.68 11.59
N SER A 172 -15.58 -0.23 12.67
CA SER A 172 -15.43 -1.03 13.86
C SER A 172 -16.01 -0.21 14.99
N SER A 173 -16.98 -0.79 15.71
CA SER A 173 -17.51 -0.26 16.96
C SER A 173 -16.47 -0.36 18.09
N HIS A 174 -15.18 -0.34 17.78
CA HIS A 174 -14.07 -0.49 18.72
C HIS A 174 -13.11 0.69 18.53
N PRO A 175 -12.77 1.41 19.60
CA PRO A 175 -11.89 2.56 19.50
C PRO A 175 -10.48 2.08 19.11
N CYS A 176 -10.05 2.46 17.90
CA CYS A 176 -8.69 2.33 17.37
C CYS A 176 -7.61 2.86 18.35
N CYS A 177 -7.98 3.73 19.30
CA CYS A 177 -7.09 4.36 20.28
C CYS A 177 -6.28 3.41 21.19
N HIS A 178 -6.72 2.18 21.49
CA HIS A 178 -6.00 1.34 22.44
C HIS A 178 -4.77 0.63 21.85
N GLU A 179 -4.69 0.49 20.54
CA GLU A 179 -3.64 -0.29 19.87
C GLU A 179 -2.34 0.50 19.60
N ARG A 180 -2.37 1.84 19.72
CA ARG A 180 -1.17 2.70 19.55
C ARG A 180 -0.02 2.34 20.48
N ARG A 181 -0.33 1.98 21.74
CA ARG A 181 0.68 1.76 22.79
C ARG A 181 1.55 0.53 22.50
N SER A 182 1.04 -0.45 21.76
CA SER A 182 1.73 -1.70 21.46
C SER A 182 2.79 -1.53 20.38
N LEU A 183 2.47 -0.76 19.32
CA LEU A 183 3.37 -0.55 18.19
C LEU A 183 4.54 0.39 18.56
N GLU A 184 4.29 1.45 19.33
CA GLU A 184 5.36 2.32 19.84
C GLU A 184 6.32 1.59 20.80
N VAL A 185 5.82 0.64 21.59
CA VAL A 185 6.66 -0.16 22.51
C VAL A 185 7.55 -1.15 21.75
N SER A 186 7.05 -1.75 20.68
CA SER A 186 7.84 -2.67 19.83
C SER A 186 8.92 -1.92 19.03
N ALA A 187 8.60 -0.74 18.48
CA ALA A 187 9.56 0.06 17.70
C ALA A 187 10.71 0.64 18.55
N ARG A 188 10.54 0.77 19.88
CA ARG A 188 11.60 1.25 20.78
C ARG A 188 12.60 0.17 21.21
N GLN A 189 12.40 -1.10 20.88
CA GLN A 189 13.34 -2.17 21.25
C GLN A 189 14.51 -2.35 20.28
N THR A 190 14.60 -1.57 19.20
CA THR A 190 15.70 -1.64 18.20
C THR A 190 16.50 -0.35 18.09
N ALA A 191 16.86 0.25 19.23
CA ALA A 191 17.87 1.30 19.27
C ALA A 191 18.89 1.02 20.37
N PHE A 192 19.89 0.17 20.07
CA PHE A 192 21.30 0.27 20.48
C PHE A 192 22.17 -0.56 19.53
#